data_AF-A0A6L9W029-F1
#
_entry.id   AF-A0A6L9W029-F1
#
_cell.length_a   1.000
_cell.length_b   1.000
_cell.length_c   1.000
_cell.angle_alpha   90.00
_cell.angle_beta   90.00
_cell.angle_gamma   90.00
#
_symmetry.space_group_name_H-M   'P 1'
#
loop_
_entity.id
_entity.type
_entity.pdbx_description
1 polymer ?
#
loop_
_entity_poly.entity_id
_entity_poly.type
_entity_poly.pdbx_seq_one_letter_code
_entity_poly.pdbx_strand_id
1 'polypeptide(L)'
;MSAAVAERSPGEGALVSWLQGRRPSVIRLPVGVLSDGEIAAELERVQARRAMDAAYEAELVMALAAQRPDVDDPSPGHPGARRRGDGSPVPGTSEFLPDELAELLNCSRSFASGVLADAHQLVERMPAVWQASGEGRLDWFRARVFADVLEAASDEVAAAVVAQVLPVAPGLSSGRLRKRLVAAAIAADEEFSERRRREAQRRAGVRTYPTADGMSALVSELAVAVAAAMWSVVDHAAQLARTAGDDRPIGVLRAEAHAALVLDPRGAAGAGFTGHVTVLAPLPALRSPGAGAGATGGMSEPESGPTVDGHPITAGHLRELLTQIGALGLQAPPGGSMAVAVTDERGALLATATPAELARLVARDCPDHGAQSDCSCPVLAMPPRGGRLRPDSRTGPVHPAA
;
A
#
# COMPACT_ATOMS: atom_id res chain seq x y z
N MET A 1 -30.34 24.02 -12.48
CA MET A 1 -30.20 25.04 -13.54
C MET A 1 -28.98 24.66 -14.35
N SER A 2 -29.17 24.22 -15.59
CA SER A 2 -28.09 23.80 -16.48
C SER A 2 -27.20 25.00 -16.77
N ALA A 3 -25.97 25.00 -16.27
CA ALA A 3 -24.97 25.96 -16.70
C ALA A 3 -24.67 25.65 -18.16
N ALA A 4 -25.18 26.48 -19.08
CA ALA A 4 -24.80 26.42 -20.47
C ALA A 4 -23.27 26.54 -20.53
N VAL A 5 -22.60 25.43 -20.87
CA VAL A 5 -21.17 25.44 -21.18
C VAL A 5 -21.03 26.40 -22.34
N ALA A 6 -20.44 27.57 -22.10
CA ALA A 6 -20.20 28.55 -23.15
C ALA A 6 -19.39 27.86 -24.26
N GLU A 7 -19.97 27.76 -25.45
CA GLU A 7 -19.30 27.12 -26.58
C GLU A 7 -18.02 27.91 -26.90
N ARG A 8 -16.89 27.23 -26.74
CA ARG A 8 -15.55 27.79 -26.94
C ARG A 8 -15.36 28.16 -28.41
N SER A 9 -14.93 29.38 -28.68
CA SER A 9 -14.71 29.83 -30.05
C SER A 9 -13.54 29.08 -30.72
N PRO A 10 -13.52 28.91 -32.05
CA PRO A 10 -12.40 28.31 -32.77
C PRO A 10 -11.06 29.01 -32.51
N GLY A 11 -11.08 30.33 -32.31
CA GLY A 11 -9.90 31.13 -31.97
C GLY A 11 -9.33 30.80 -30.59
N GLU A 12 -10.19 30.71 -29.57
CA GLU A 12 -9.79 30.24 -28.23
C GLU A 12 -9.31 28.80 -28.26
N GLY A 13 -9.97 27.95 -29.07
CA GLY A 13 -9.57 26.59 -29.44
C GLY A 13 -8.10 26.50 -29.86
N ALA A 14 -7.78 27.22 -30.93
CA ALA A 14 -6.45 27.26 -31.52
C ALA A 14 -5.40 27.84 -30.57
N LEU A 15 -5.74 28.87 -29.78
CA LEU A 15 -4.80 29.50 -28.85
C LEU A 15 -4.35 28.55 -27.73
N VAL A 16 -5.25 27.80 -27.10
CA VAL A 16 -4.82 26.83 -26.07
C VAL A 16 -4.04 25.69 -26.70
N SER A 17 -4.44 25.19 -27.88
CA SER A 17 -3.68 24.15 -28.58
C SER A 17 -2.25 24.62 -28.88
N TRP A 18 -2.09 25.86 -29.33
CA TRP A 18 -0.80 26.49 -29.54
C TRP A 18 0.02 26.62 -28.25
N LEU A 19 -0.60 27.07 -27.14
CA LEU A 19 0.08 27.19 -25.85
C LEU A 19 0.50 25.83 -25.27
N GLN A 20 -0.37 24.82 -25.35
CA GLN A 20 -0.07 23.44 -24.89
C GLN A 20 1.01 22.76 -25.73
N GLY A 21 1.16 23.13 -27.01
CA GLY A 21 2.23 22.64 -27.87
C GLY A 21 3.63 23.17 -27.50
N ARG A 22 3.72 24.19 -26.63
CA ARG A 22 5.01 24.73 -26.16
C ARG A 22 5.50 23.91 -24.98
N ARG A 23 6.81 23.64 -24.93
CA ARG A 23 7.43 23.03 -23.75
C ARG A 23 7.27 23.96 -22.54
N PRO A 24 6.86 23.45 -21.36
CA PRO A 24 6.86 24.24 -20.13
C PRO A 24 8.25 24.81 -19.85
N SER A 25 8.32 26.08 -19.43
CA SER A 25 9.57 26.77 -19.12
C SER A 25 9.48 27.45 -17.76
N VAL A 26 10.54 27.34 -16.97
CA VAL A 26 10.67 28.04 -15.68
C VAL A 26 11.96 28.87 -15.71
N ILE A 27 11.87 30.13 -15.30
CA ILE A 27 13.04 31.00 -15.17
C ILE A 27 13.90 30.49 -14.01
N ARG A 28 15.20 30.28 -14.24
CA ARG A 28 16.16 29.79 -13.24
C ARG A 28 17.35 30.73 -13.15
N LEU A 29 17.83 30.94 -11.93
CA LEU A 29 19.09 31.64 -11.71
C LEU A 29 20.29 30.67 -11.88
N PRO A 30 21.43 31.17 -12.38
CA PRO A 30 22.65 30.36 -12.46
C PRO A 30 23.18 30.06 -11.04
N VAL A 31 23.01 28.82 -10.59
CA VAL A 31 23.34 28.40 -9.21
C VAL A 31 24.82 28.67 -8.86
N GLY A 32 25.73 28.52 -9.82
CA GLY A 32 27.18 28.67 -9.59
C GLY A 32 27.65 30.09 -9.24
N VAL A 33 26.78 31.10 -9.31
CA VAL A 33 27.11 32.49 -8.91
C VAL A 33 26.34 32.97 -7.69
N LEU A 34 25.49 32.12 -7.09
CA LEU A 34 24.69 32.47 -5.92
C LEU A 34 25.49 32.28 -4.64
N SER A 35 25.40 33.23 -3.70
CA SER A 35 25.82 33.07 -2.31
C SER A 35 24.87 32.16 -1.52
N ASP A 36 25.28 31.68 -0.35
CA ASP A 36 24.45 30.84 0.53
C ASP A 36 23.07 31.46 0.84
N GLY A 37 23.04 32.77 1.09
CA GLY A 37 21.78 33.50 1.34
C GLY A 37 20.89 33.60 0.10
N GLU A 38 21.48 33.78 -1.09
CA GLU A 38 20.74 33.80 -2.35
C GLU A 38 20.25 32.41 -2.76
N ILE A 39 21.01 31.34 -2.44
CA ILE A 39 20.58 29.96 -2.59
C ILE A 39 19.35 29.69 -1.72
N ALA A 40 19.38 30.10 -0.45
CA ALA A 40 18.23 29.96 0.45
C ALA A 40 16.99 30.70 -0.08
N ALA A 41 17.14 31.95 -0.52
CA ALA A 41 16.05 32.72 -1.11
C ALA A 41 15.52 32.11 -2.42
N GLU A 42 16.39 31.55 -3.26
CA GLU A 42 15.95 30.85 -4.47
C GLU A 42 15.22 29.55 -4.14
N LEU A 43 15.63 28.80 -3.11
CA LEU A 43 14.90 27.64 -2.62
C LEU A 43 13.48 28.03 -2.15
N GLU A 44 13.34 29.14 -1.42
CA GLU A 44 12.02 29.66 -1.02
C GLU A 44 11.16 30.00 -2.25
N ARG A 45 11.73 30.64 -3.28
CA ARG A 45 11.01 30.90 -4.55
C ARG A 45 10.62 29.62 -5.28
N VAL A 46 11.46 28.60 -5.30
CA VAL A 46 11.13 27.28 -5.87
C VAL A 46 9.95 26.66 -5.12
N GLN A 47 9.95 26.73 -3.80
CA GLN A 47 8.86 26.19 -2.97
C GLN A 47 7.55 26.95 -3.18
N ALA A 48 7.60 28.28 -3.30
CA ALA A 48 6.43 29.09 -3.64
C ALA A 48 5.86 28.71 -5.01
N ARG A 49 6.70 28.55 -6.04
CA ARG A 49 6.25 28.10 -7.38
C ARG A 49 5.60 26.72 -7.35
N ARG A 50 6.18 25.77 -6.62
CA ARG A 50 5.57 24.44 -6.44
C ARG A 50 4.20 24.52 -5.79
N ALA A 51 4.01 25.43 -4.83
CA ALA A 51 2.72 25.64 -4.20
C ALA A 51 1.68 26.24 -5.17
N MET A 52 2.11 27.21 -5.99
CA MET A 52 1.28 27.81 -7.04
C MET A 52 0.86 26.76 -8.07
N ASP A 53 1.80 25.96 -8.57
CA ASP A 53 1.54 24.90 -9.55
C ASP A 53 0.58 23.84 -8.98
N ALA A 54 0.73 23.45 -7.71
CA ALA A 54 -0.15 22.47 -7.07
C ALA A 54 -1.57 23.04 -6.82
N ALA A 55 -1.69 24.32 -6.47
CA ALA A 55 -2.98 24.99 -6.35
C ALA A 55 -3.69 25.08 -7.72
N TYR A 56 -2.94 25.33 -8.80
CA TYR A 56 -3.46 25.31 -10.15
C TYR A 56 -3.86 23.90 -10.60
N GLU A 57 -3.07 22.87 -10.26
CA GLU A 57 -3.44 21.47 -10.49
C GLU A 57 -4.77 21.12 -9.81
N ALA A 58 -4.98 21.53 -8.55
CA ALA A 58 -6.23 21.32 -7.84
C ALA A 58 -7.43 22.00 -8.54
N GLU A 59 -7.25 23.22 -9.06
CA GLU A 59 -8.26 23.93 -9.85
C GLU A 59 -8.60 23.17 -11.14
N LEU A 60 -7.58 22.68 -11.87
CA LEU A 60 -7.78 21.87 -13.08
C LEU A 60 -8.51 20.56 -12.78
N VAL A 61 -8.15 19.88 -11.68
CA VAL A 61 -8.80 18.64 -11.23
C VAL A 61 -10.27 18.90 -10.92
N MET A 62 -10.60 19.98 -10.22
CA MET A 62 -12.00 20.33 -9.95
C MET A 62 -12.77 20.76 -11.20
N ALA A 63 -12.11 21.43 -12.14
CA ALA A 63 -12.70 21.76 -13.44
C ALA A 63 -12.97 20.51 -14.30
N LEU A 64 -12.12 19.48 -14.20
CA LEU A 64 -12.35 18.18 -14.81
C LEU A 64 -13.51 17.45 -14.14
N ALA A 65 -13.55 17.44 -12.81
CA ALA A 65 -14.61 16.83 -12.01
C ALA A 65 -16.00 17.41 -12.35
N ALA A 66 -16.09 18.75 -12.52
CA ALA A 66 -17.32 19.43 -12.93
C ALA A 66 -17.82 19.01 -14.32
N GLN A 67 -16.94 18.50 -15.19
CA GLN A 67 -17.27 17.98 -16.53
C GLN A 67 -17.57 16.47 -16.53
N ARG A 68 -17.60 15.82 -15.36
CA ARG A 68 -17.89 14.39 -15.19
C ARG A 68 -19.01 14.21 -14.15
N PRO A 69 -20.21 14.75 -14.39
CA PRO A 69 -21.35 14.50 -13.52
C PRO A 69 -21.69 13.00 -13.49
N ASP A 70 -22.23 12.52 -12.38
CA ASP A 70 -22.67 11.12 -12.19
C ASP A 70 -23.98 10.77 -12.94
N VAL A 71 -24.55 11.72 -13.68
CA VAL A 71 -25.83 11.55 -14.41
C VAL A 71 -25.81 10.43 -15.44
N ASP A 72 -24.63 10.13 -15.99
CA ASP A 72 -24.44 9.09 -17.01
C ASP A 72 -23.92 7.77 -16.41
N ASP A 73 -23.74 7.69 -15.08
CA ASP A 73 -23.27 6.47 -14.42
C ASP A 73 -24.32 5.35 -14.52
N PRO A 74 -23.92 4.09 -14.77
CA PRO A 74 -24.84 2.97 -14.84
C PRO A 74 -25.64 2.80 -13.53
N SER A 75 -26.96 2.74 -13.66
CA SER A 75 -27.85 2.48 -12.53
C SER A 75 -27.50 1.18 -11.78
N PRO A 76 -27.68 1.13 -10.44
CA PRO A 76 -27.46 -0.09 -9.66
C PRO A 76 -28.23 -1.29 -10.26
N GLY A 77 -27.50 -2.35 -10.63
CA GLY A 77 -28.07 -3.57 -11.21
C GLY A 77 -28.00 -3.69 -12.74
N HIS A 78 -27.44 -2.69 -13.43
CA HIS A 78 -27.15 -2.80 -14.88
C HIS A 78 -26.17 -3.95 -15.17
N PRO A 79 -26.35 -4.76 -16.22
CA PRO A 79 -25.36 -5.76 -16.63
C PRO A 79 -24.01 -5.09 -16.90
N GLY A 80 -22.97 -5.43 -16.11
CA GLY A 80 -21.66 -4.78 -16.17
C GLY A 80 -21.38 -3.80 -15.00
N ALA A 81 -22.37 -3.45 -14.19
CA ALA A 81 -22.14 -2.81 -12.90
C ALA A 81 -21.37 -3.78 -12.00
N ARG A 82 -20.05 -3.60 -11.91
CA ARG A 82 -19.23 -4.36 -10.95
C ARG A 82 -19.67 -3.98 -9.52
N ARG A 83 -19.46 -4.87 -8.54
CA ARG A 83 -19.66 -4.52 -7.12
C ARG A 83 -18.93 -3.20 -6.85
N ARG A 84 -19.68 -2.22 -6.33
CA ARG A 84 -19.24 -0.85 -6.05
C ARG A 84 -17.81 -0.82 -5.52
N GLY A 85 -16.91 -0.14 -6.26
CA GLY A 85 -15.73 0.46 -5.64
C GLY A 85 -16.17 1.64 -4.76
N ASP A 86 -15.22 2.30 -4.10
CA ASP A 86 -15.51 3.41 -3.17
C ASP A 86 -16.12 4.67 -3.84
N GLY A 87 -16.42 4.63 -5.15
CA GLY A 87 -16.96 5.75 -5.92
C GLY A 87 -15.93 6.86 -6.16
N SER A 88 -16.42 8.03 -6.55
CA SER A 88 -15.64 9.27 -6.59
C SER A 88 -15.67 9.94 -5.22
N PRO A 89 -14.53 10.48 -4.72
CA PRO A 89 -14.49 11.24 -3.48
C PRO A 89 -15.06 12.66 -3.63
N VAL A 90 -15.37 13.10 -4.86
CA VAL A 90 -16.01 14.40 -5.12
C VAL A 90 -17.52 14.20 -5.27
N PRO A 91 -18.36 14.81 -4.41
CA PRO A 91 -19.81 14.63 -4.46
C PRO A 91 -20.42 15.02 -5.83
N GLY A 92 -21.33 14.19 -6.34
CA GLY A 92 -22.05 14.45 -7.59
C GLY A 92 -21.24 14.21 -8.87
N THR A 93 -20.14 13.46 -8.78
CA THR A 93 -19.27 13.16 -9.92
C THR A 93 -19.19 11.66 -10.18
N SER A 94 -18.94 11.31 -11.45
CA SER A 94 -18.91 9.95 -11.96
C SER A 94 -17.97 9.04 -11.17
N GLU A 95 -18.40 7.79 -10.90
CA GLU A 95 -17.58 6.78 -10.21
C GLU A 95 -16.29 6.42 -10.95
N PHE A 96 -16.21 6.74 -12.25
CA PHE A 96 -15.06 6.50 -13.12
C PHE A 96 -14.03 7.64 -13.10
N LEU A 97 -14.36 8.81 -12.53
CA LEU A 97 -13.46 9.96 -12.46
C LEU A 97 -12.08 9.63 -11.84
N PRO A 98 -11.98 8.84 -10.75
CA PRO A 98 -10.68 8.45 -10.20
C PRO A 98 -9.84 7.61 -11.17
N ASP A 99 -10.47 6.78 -11.99
CA ASP A 99 -9.79 5.94 -12.98
C ASP A 99 -9.32 6.78 -14.18
N GLU A 100 -10.13 7.72 -14.66
CA GLU A 100 -9.72 8.69 -15.68
C GLU A 100 -8.52 9.54 -15.22
N LEU A 101 -8.56 10.05 -13.98
CA LEU A 101 -7.46 10.83 -13.44
C LEU A 101 -6.20 9.97 -13.22
N ALA A 102 -6.35 8.72 -12.79
CA ALA A 102 -5.24 7.80 -12.62
C ALA A 102 -4.49 7.55 -13.93
N GLU A 103 -5.22 7.37 -15.03
CA GLU A 103 -4.65 7.23 -16.38
C GLU A 103 -3.93 8.52 -16.82
N LEU A 104 -4.55 9.70 -16.60
CA LEU A 104 -3.95 11.00 -16.96
C LEU A 104 -2.64 11.28 -16.21
N LEU A 105 -2.59 10.96 -14.92
CA LEU A 105 -1.42 11.18 -14.06
C LEU A 105 -0.44 10.00 -14.06
N ASN A 106 -0.76 8.91 -14.77
CA ASN A 106 0.01 7.65 -14.77
C ASN A 106 0.31 7.16 -13.34
N CYS A 107 -0.74 7.00 -12.53
CA CYS A 107 -0.65 6.64 -11.11
C CYS A 107 -1.70 5.59 -10.72
N SER A 108 -1.69 5.14 -9.46
CA SER A 108 -2.72 4.23 -8.97
C SER A 108 -4.06 4.95 -8.78
N ARG A 109 -5.17 4.21 -8.94
CA ARG A 109 -6.52 4.70 -8.61
C ARG A 109 -6.59 5.29 -7.21
N SER A 110 -5.97 4.65 -6.22
CA SER A 110 -5.95 5.13 -4.83
C SER A 110 -5.24 6.48 -4.67
N PHE A 111 -4.14 6.71 -5.40
CA PHE A 111 -3.44 7.98 -5.39
C PHE A 111 -4.29 9.07 -6.04
N ALA A 112 -4.90 8.78 -7.21
CA ALA A 112 -5.80 9.69 -7.90
C ALA A 112 -7.03 10.07 -7.04
N SER A 113 -7.64 9.11 -6.34
CA SER A 113 -8.70 9.38 -5.37
C SER A 113 -8.23 10.33 -4.27
N GLY A 114 -7.01 10.18 -3.76
CA GLY A 114 -6.44 11.12 -2.80
C GLY A 114 -6.29 12.53 -3.37
N VAL A 115 -5.77 12.66 -4.59
CA VAL A 115 -5.66 13.95 -5.30
C VAL A 115 -7.02 14.63 -5.45
N LEU A 116 -8.05 13.90 -5.88
CA LEU A 116 -9.42 14.41 -6.00
C LEU A 116 -9.99 14.86 -4.66
N ALA A 117 -9.80 14.06 -3.61
CA ALA A 117 -10.27 14.39 -2.27
C ALA A 117 -9.62 15.69 -1.76
N ASP A 118 -8.30 15.82 -1.88
CA ASP A 118 -7.58 17.02 -1.45
C ASP A 118 -7.98 18.25 -2.27
N ALA A 119 -8.13 18.10 -3.59
CA ALA A 119 -8.56 19.19 -4.47
C ALA A 119 -9.95 19.69 -4.08
N HIS A 120 -10.90 18.78 -3.84
CA HIS A 120 -12.25 19.13 -3.40
C HIS A 120 -12.24 19.83 -2.03
N GLN A 121 -11.49 19.30 -1.06
CA GLN A 121 -11.36 19.90 0.27
C GLN A 121 -10.78 21.33 0.19
N LEU A 122 -9.74 21.55 -0.62
CA LEU A 122 -9.05 22.83 -0.69
C LEU A 122 -9.80 23.86 -1.52
N VAL A 123 -10.33 23.48 -2.68
CA VAL A 123 -10.98 24.42 -3.62
C VAL A 123 -12.39 24.79 -3.15
N GLU A 124 -13.21 23.80 -2.78
CA GLU A 124 -14.62 24.04 -2.44
C GLU A 124 -14.80 24.42 -0.97
N ARG A 125 -14.15 23.68 -0.05
CA ARG A 125 -14.42 23.82 1.40
C ARG A 125 -13.48 24.79 2.10
N MET A 126 -12.24 24.92 1.63
CA MET A 126 -11.21 25.75 2.25
C MET A 126 -10.55 26.74 1.27
N PRO A 127 -11.32 27.55 0.53
CA PRO A 127 -10.80 28.40 -0.54
C PRO A 127 -9.71 29.37 -0.06
N ALA A 128 -9.75 29.83 1.19
CA ALA A 128 -8.69 30.68 1.75
C ALA A 128 -7.32 29.97 1.83
N VAL A 129 -7.30 28.66 2.11
CA VAL A 129 -6.07 27.84 2.14
C VAL A 129 -5.56 27.60 0.72
N TRP A 130 -6.48 27.27 -0.21
CA TRP A 130 -6.16 27.13 -1.62
C TRP A 130 -5.57 28.42 -2.21
N GLN A 131 -6.21 29.57 -1.98
CA GLN A 131 -5.72 30.88 -2.40
C GLN A 131 -4.35 31.22 -1.82
N ALA A 132 -4.12 30.98 -0.52
CA ALA A 132 -2.80 31.18 0.08
C ALA A 132 -1.70 30.31 -0.58
N SER A 133 -2.06 29.12 -1.07
CA SER A 133 -1.15 28.25 -1.82
C SER A 133 -0.95 28.75 -3.25
N GLY A 134 -2.01 29.20 -3.92
CA GLY A 134 -1.97 29.82 -5.25
C GLY A 134 -1.20 31.14 -5.30
N GLU A 135 -1.05 31.82 -4.16
CA GLU A 135 -0.18 32.99 -4.00
C GLU A 135 1.25 32.61 -3.57
N GLY A 136 1.55 31.32 -3.39
CA GLY A 136 2.85 30.82 -2.93
C GLY A 136 3.21 31.15 -1.49
N ARG A 137 2.24 31.59 -0.67
CA ARG A 137 2.43 31.93 0.76
C ARG A 137 2.34 30.73 1.68
N LEU A 138 1.70 29.65 1.23
CA LEU A 138 1.59 28.38 1.94
C LEU A 138 2.03 27.27 1.00
N ASP A 139 2.93 26.40 1.43
CA ASP A 139 3.30 25.24 0.62
C ASP A 139 2.17 24.20 0.58
N TRP A 140 2.16 23.43 -0.51
CA TRP A 140 1.16 22.40 -0.73
C TRP A 140 1.10 21.32 0.36
N PHE A 141 2.24 20.96 0.95
CA PHE A 141 2.25 19.95 2.01
C PHE A 141 1.52 20.44 3.25
N ARG A 142 1.72 21.70 3.65
CA ARG A 142 0.94 22.32 4.74
C ARG A 142 -0.53 22.51 4.36
N ALA A 143 -0.85 22.88 3.13
CA ALA A 143 -2.25 22.95 2.66
C ALA A 143 -2.95 21.59 2.81
N ARG A 144 -2.30 20.49 2.39
CA ARG A 144 -2.81 19.13 2.57
C ARG A 144 -3.00 18.76 4.05
N VAL A 145 -2.22 19.31 4.98
CA VAL A 145 -2.48 19.11 6.42
C VAL A 145 -3.80 19.75 6.87
N PHE A 146 -4.22 20.89 6.28
CA PHE A 146 -5.57 21.42 6.54
C PHE A 146 -6.64 20.46 6.03
N ALA A 147 -6.52 20.03 4.76
CA ALA A 147 -7.45 19.08 4.15
C ALA A 147 -7.61 17.81 5.00
N ASP A 148 -6.50 17.19 5.36
CA ASP A 148 -6.44 15.92 6.10
C ASP A 148 -6.94 16.04 7.56
N VAL A 149 -6.73 17.19 8.22
CA VAL A 149 -7.21 17.40 9.59
C VAL A 149 -8.70 17.76 9.62
N LEU A 150 -9.16 18.55 8.66
CA LEU A 150 -10.51 19.13 8.64
C LEU A 150 -11.48 18.37 7.70
N GLU A 151 -11.04 17.29 7.06
CA GLU A 151 -11.83 16.49 6.11
C GLU A 151 -13.26 16.20 6.60
N ALA A 152 -13.40 15.74 7.85
CA ALA A 152 -14.70 15.37 8.42
C ALA A 152 -15.37 16.49 9.25
N ALA A 153 -14.75 17.67 9.35
CA ALA A 153 -15.32 18.80 10.08
C ALA A 153 -16.54 19.33 9.31
N SER A 154 -17.47 20.04 9.96
CA SER A 154 -18.48 20.80 9.20
C SER A 154 -17.83 21.98 8.50
N ASP A 155 -18.49 22.56 7.49
CA ASP A 155 -17.95 23.71 6.76
C ASP A 155 -17.78 24.93 7.69
N GLU A 156 -18.66 25.09 8.68
CA GLU A 156 -18.57 26.16 9.67
C GLU A 156 -17.34 25.98 10.58
N VAL A 157 -17.10 24.76 11.07
CA VAL A 157 -15.92 24.44 11.90
C VAL A 157 -14.64 24.61 11.09
N ALA A 158 -14.62 24.11 9.85
CA ALA A 158 -13.47 24.25 8.96
C ALA A 158 -13.16 25.73 8.70
N ALA A 159 -14.16 26.55 8.37
CA ALA A 159 -13.99 27.99 8.14
C ALA A 159 -13.44 28.71 9.38
N ALA A 160 -13.99 28.42 10.57
CA ALA A 160 -13.53 29.02 11.83
C ALA A 160 -12.08 28.65 12.16
N VAL A 161 -11.72 27.36 12.03
CA VAL A 161 -10.36 26.87 12.28
C VAL A 161 -9.37 27.43 11.26
N VAL A 162 -9.75 27.48 9.98
CA VAL A 162 -8.91 28.05 8.91
C VAL A 162 -8.62 29.52 9.20
N ALA A 163 -9.63 30.32 9.53
CA ALA A 163 -9.45 31.74 9.85
C ALA A 163 -8.49 31.95 11.04
N GLN A 164 -8.54 31.06 12.04
CA GLN A 164 -7.67 31.14 13.21
C GLN A 164 -6.22 30.69 12.94
N VAL A 165 -6.02 29.63 12.15
CA VAL A 165 -4.72 28.93 12.04
C VAL A 165 -3.93 29.35 10.80
N LEU A 166 -4.59 29.67 9.69
CA LEU A 166 -3.94 30.03 8.43
C LEU A 166 -2.92 31.18 8.55
N PRO A 167 -3.18 32.27 9.30
CA PRO A 167 -2.23 33.39 9.40
C PRO A 167 -0.86 33.01 9.97
N VAL A 168 -0.79 31.99 10.82
CA VAL A 168 0.46 31.53 11.44
C VAL A 168 1.03 30.27 10.78
N ALA A 169 0.27 29.61 9.91
CA ALA A 169 0.61 28.32 9.33
C ALA A 169 1.97 28.28 8.58
N PRO A 170 2.36 29.30 7.78
CA PRO A 170 3.64 29.27 7.06
C PRO A 170 4.86 29.13 7.97
N GLY A 171 4.80 29.68 9.18
CA GLY A 171 5.89 29.62 10.18
C GLY A 171 5.94 28.34 11.01
N LEU A 172 4.99 27.42 10.85
CA LEU A 172 4.91 26.19 11.62
C LEU A 172 5.50 25.01 10.86
N SER A 173 6.14 24.05 11.55
CA SER A 173 6.38 22.74 10.94
C SER A 173 5.07 21.97 10.80
N SER A 174 4.98 21.01 9.89
CA SER A 174 3.75 20.27 9.62
C SER A 174 3.20 19.53 10.84
N GLY A 175 4.09 19.00 11.70
CA GLY A 175 3.68 18.38 12.97
C GLY A 175 3.10 19.40 13.96
N ARG A 176 3.66 20.61 14.05
CA ARG A 176 3.11 21.70 14.88
C ARG A 176 1.79 22.22 14.31
N LEU A 177 1.70 22.36 12.99
CA LEU A 177 0.48 22.75 12.28
C LEU A 177 -0.63 21.74 12.55
N ARG A 178 -0.38 20.44 12.37
CA ARG A 178 -1.35 19.37 12.65
C ARG A 178 -1.85 19.43 14.10
N LYS A 179 -0.94 19.52 15.08
CA LYS A 179 -1.32 19.65 16.50
C LYS A 179 -2.21 20.86 16.75
N ARG A 180 -1.88 22.01 16.14
CA ARG A 180 -2.64 23.25 16.31
C ARG A 180 -4.02 23.17 15.65
N LEU A 181 -4.12 22.60 14.44
CA LEU A 181 -5.40 22.38 13.76
C LEU A 181 -6.30 21.43 14.53
N VAL A 182 -5.75 20.31 15.04
CA VAL A 182 -6.50 19.37 15.87
C VAL A 182 -7.01 20.05 17.14
N ALA A 183 -6.16 20.80 17.84
CA ALA A 183 -6.57 21.51 19.05
C ALA A 183 -7.66 22.57 18.77
N ALA A 184 -7.51 23.32 17.68
CA ALA A 184 -8.51 24.31 17.26
C ALA A 184 -9.84 23.64 16.87
N ALA A 185 -9.80 22.52 16.15
CA ALA A 185 -11.00 21.77 15.79
C ALA A 185 -11.70 21.16 17.01
N ILE A 186 -10.96 20.63 17.98
CA ILE A 186 -11.51 20.16 19.27
C ILE A 186 -12.20 21.30 20.02
N ALA A 187 -11.57 22.48 20.07
CA ALA A 187 -12.13 23.63 20.77
C ALA A 187 -13.38 24.21 20.07
N ALA A 188 -13.48 24.05 18.75
CA ALA A 188 -14.63 24.49 17.97
C ALA A 188 -15.80 23.49 18.01
N ASP A 189 -15.52 22.19 18.02
CA ASP A 189 -16.50 21.11 18.09
C ASP A 189 -15.93 19.86 18.80
N GLU A 190 -16.32 19.68 20.06
CA GLU A 190 -15.92 18.53 20.86
C GLU A 190 -16.58 17.23 20.35
N GLU A 191 -17.80 17.31 19.81
CA GLU A 191 -18.53 16.16 19.28
C GLU A 191 -17.93 15.67 17.95
N PHE A 192 -17.43 16.58 17.11
CA PHE A 192 -16.61 16.25 15.94
C PHE A 192 -15.40 15.38 16.31
N SER A 193 -14.74 15.70 17.42
CA SER A 193 -13.54 15.02 17.86
C SER A 193 -13.84 13.59 18.33
N GLU A 194 -14.95 13.41 19.04
CA GLU A 194 -15.42 12.08 19.46
C GLU A 194 -15.93 11.25 18.26
N ARG A 195 -16.60 11.87 17.27
CA ARG A 195 -17.02 11.19 16.04
C ARG A 195 -15.81 10.70 15.22
N ARG A 196 -14.78 11.54 15.04
CA ARG A 196 -13.51 11.17 14.39
C ARG A 196 -12.80 10.04 15.13
N ARG A 197 -12.77 10.09 16.47
CA ARG A 197 -12.20 9.00 17.28
C ARG A 197 -12.93 7.68 17.02
N ARG A 198 -14.26 7.68 17.05
CA ARG A 198 -15.08 6.48 16.80
C ARG A 198 -14.89 5.96 15.37
N GLU A 199 -14.82 6.84 14.39
CA GLU A 199 -14.59 6.43 13.00
C GLU A 199 -13.18 5.87 12.78
N ALA A 200 -12.14 6.51 13.34
CA ALA A 200 -10.78 5.97 13.30
C ALA A 200 -10.68 4.59 13.98
N GLN A 201 -11.43 4.37 15.06
CA GLN A 201 -11.54 3.05 15.70
C GLN A 201 -12.22 2.02 14.80
N ARG A 202 -13.18 2.41 13.94
CA ARG A 202 -13.79 1.51 12.95
C ARG A 202 -12.83 1.15 11.81
N ARG A 203 -11.88 2.04 11.49
CA ARG A 203 -10.80 1.80 10.51
C ARG A 203 -9.60 1.06 11.11
N ALA A 204 -9.67 0.65 12.37
CA ALA A 204 -8.60 -0.12 13.01
C ALA A 204 -8.31 -1.39 12.20
N GLY A 205 -7.04 -1.64 11.92
CA GLY A 205 -6.65 -2.70 11.01
C GLY A 205 -5.19 -3.06 11.14
N VAL A 206 -4.87 -4.27 10.67
CA VAL A 206 -3.51 -4.77 10.57
C VAL A 206 -3.24 -5.06 9.10
N ARG A 207 -2.16 -4.48 8.57
CA ARG A 207 -1.79 -4.57 7.15
C ARG A 207 -0.34 -5.01 7.02
N THR A 208 -0.05 -5.73 5.94
CA THR A 208 1.30 -6.11 5.54
C THR A 208 1.64 -5.50 4.20
N TYR A 209 2.86 -4.99 4.05
CA TYR A 209 3.37 -4.57 2.76
C TYR A 209 4.88 -4.84 2.66
N PRO A 210 5.39 -5.10 1.44
CA PRO A 210 6.81 -5.33 1.24
C PRO A 210 7.62 -4.07 1.51
N THR A 211 8.84 -4.29 1.97
CA THR A 211 9.88 -3.26 2.06
C THR A 211 11.10 -3.72 1.24
N ALA A 212 12.29 -3.21 1.54
CA ALA A 212 13.52 -3.62 0.85
C ALA A 212 14.07 -4.94 1.41
N ASP A 213 15.01 -5.54 0.67
CA ASP A 213 15.91 -6.59 1.16
C ASP A 213 15.24 -7.86 1.71
N GLY A 214 14.09 -8.25 1.16
CA GLY A 214 13.33 -9.44 1.58
C GLY A 214 12.60 -9.27 2.91
N MET A 215 12.41 -8.02 3.36
CA MET A 215 11.69 -7.66 4.57
C MET A 215 10.27 -7.19 4.25
N SER A 216 9.35 -7.42 5.17
CA SER A 216 7.97 -6.90 5.10
C SER A 216 7.61 -6.17 6.39
N ALA A 217 6.82 -5.10 6.28
CA ALA A 217 6.30 -4.38 7.42
C ALA A 217 4.91 -4.92 7.78
N LEU A 218 4.72 -5.31 9.04
CA LEU A 218 3.40 -5.55 9.65
C LEU A 218 3.02 -4.30 10.45
N VAL A 219 1.99 -3.58 9.99
CA VAL A 219 1.57 -2.30 10.58
C VAL A 219 0.17 -2.45 11.17
N SER A 220 0.03 -2.11 12.45
CA SER A 220 -1.25 -2.02 13.14
C SER A 220 -1.65 -0.56 13.34
N GLU A 221 -2.83 -0.20 12.84
CA GLU A 221 -3.48 1.05 13.17
C GLU A 221 -4.62 0.75 14.15
N LEU A 222 -4.48 1.27 15.37
CA LEU A 222 -5.34 0.92 16.51
C LEU A 222 -5.67 2.18 17.31
N ALA A 223 -6.61 2.05 18.25
CA ALA A 223 -6.82 3.07 19.26
C ALA A 223 -5.51 3.36 20.01
N VAL A 224 -5.18 4.64 20.21
CA VAL A 224 -3.88 5.07 20.76
C VAL A 224 -3.51 4.36 22.08
N ALA A 225 -4.48 4.14 22.97
CA ALA A 225 -4.25 3.44 24.23
C ALA A 225 -3.83 1.97 24.03
N VAL A 226 -4.41 1.29 23.03
CA VAL A 226 -4.10 -0.10 22.70
C VAL A 226 -2.72 -0.19 22.04
N ALA A 227 -2.42 0.70 21.08
CA ALA A 227 -1.10 0.77 20.44
C ALA A 227 0.02 1.05 21.46
N ALA A 228 -0.22 1.97 22.40
CA ALA A 228 0.72 2.27 23.48
C ALA A 228 0.93 1.06 24.41
N ALA A 229 -0.13 0.34 24.76
CA ALA A 229 -0.05 -0.86 25.56
C ALA A 229 0.74 -1.98 24.84
N MET A 230 0.44 -2.23 23.56
CA MET A 230 1.18 -3.19 22.74
C MET A 230 2.66 -2.84 22.64
N TRP A 231 2.98 -1.58 22.35
CA TRP A 231 4.35 -1.10 22.31
C TRP A 231 5.07 -1.32 23.64
N SER A 232 4.42 -1.01 24.77
CA SER A 232 4.99 -1.21 26.10
C SER A 232 5.33 -2.67 26.37
N VAL A 233 4.47 -3.61 25.97
CA VAL A 233 4.72 -5.05 26.15
C VAL A 233 5.88 -5.53 25.27
N VAL A 234 5.89 -5.13 23.99
CA VAL A 234 6.97 -5.47 23.05
C VAL A 234 8.31 -4.91 23.51
N ASP A 235 8.33 -3.64 23.93
CA ASP A 235 9.54 -3.00 24.44
C ASP A 235 10.03 -3.71 25.71
N HIS A 236 9.14 -4.01 26.65
CA HIS A 236 9.51 -4.70 27.89
C HIS A 236 10.11 -6.09 27.63
N ALA A 237 9.52 -6.89 26.75
CA ALA A 237 10.05 -8.20 26.38
C ALA A 237 11.45 -8.09 25.74
N ALA A 238 11.66 -7.12 24.86
CA ALA A 238 12.96 -6.87 24.24
C ALA A 238 14.01 -6.41 25.28
N GLN A 239 13.61 -5.59 26.25
CA GLN A 239 14.48 -5.19 27.36
C GLN A 239 14.91 -6.38 28.20
N LEU A 240 14.00 -7.31 28.51
CA LEU A 240 14.30 -8.52 29.27
C LEU A 240 15.31 -9.42 28.54
N ALA A 241 15.16 -9.62 27.23
CA ALA A 241 16.12 -10.37 26.43
C ALA A 241 17.52 -9.74 26.48
N ARG A 242 17.59 -8.41 26.36
CA ARG A 242 18.85 -7.67 26.47
C ARG A 242 19.49 -7.79 27.85
N THR A 243 18.71 -7.67 28.92
CA THR A 243 19.26 -7.84 30.29
C THR A 243 19.66 -9.28 30.59
N ALA A 244 19.13 -10.25 29.85
CA ALA A 244 19.55 -11.65 29.91
C ALA A 244 20.85 -11.96 29.12
N GLY A 245 21.46 -10.95 28.47
CA GLY A 245 22.74 -11.07 27.79
C GLY A 245 22.67 -11.13 26.26
N ASP A 246 21.51 -10.79 25.66
CA ASP A 246 21.41 -10.66 24.20
C ASP A 246 21.93 -9.29 23.74
N ASP A 247 23.10 -9.28 23.11
CA ASP A 247 23.80 -8.06 22.65
C ASP A 247 23.32 -7.52 21.29
N ARG A 248 22.30 -8.15 20.67
CA ARG A 248 21.77 -7.66 19.38
C ARG A 248 21.08 -6.29 19.53
N PRO A 249 21.00 -5.50 18.45
CA PRO A 249 20.33 -4.19 18.49
C PRO A 249 18.89 -4.31 19.01
N ILE A 250 18.48 -3.39 19.89
CA ILE A 250 17.16 -3.43 20.54
C ILE A 250 15.98 -3.45 19.54
N GLY A 251 16.17 -2.91 18.34
CA GLY A 251 15.18 -3.01 17.26
C GLY A 251 14.92 -4.45 16.80
N VAL A 252 15.97 -5.28 16.71
CA VAL A 252 15.86 -6.71 16.38
C VAL A 252 15.12 -7.45 17.48
N LEU A 253 15.48 -7.21 18.74
CA LEU A 253 14.83 -7.83 19.90
C LEU A 253 13.34 -7.47 20.00
N ARG A 254 12.97 -6.23 19.68
CA ARG A 254 11.56 -5.82 19.60
C ARG A 254 10.82 -6.51 18.47
N ALA A 255 11.44 -6.66 17.30
CA ALA A 255 10.83 -7.38 16.19
C ALA A 255 10.56 -8.85 16.54
N GLU A 256 11.53 -9.53 17.17
CA GLU A 256 11.39 -10.92 17.64
C GLU A 256 10.34 -11.05 18.75
N ALA A 257 10.35 -10.15 19.73
CA ALA A 257 9.35 -10.12 20.80
C ALA A 257 7.94 -9.93 20.23
N HIS A 258 7.77 -9.03 19.26
CA HIS A 258 6.49 -8.82 18.59
C HIS A 258 6.03 -10.07 17.83
N ALA A 259 6.93 -10.71 17.07
CA ALA A 259 6.62 -11.94 16.35
C ALA A 259 6.22 -13.08 17.30
N ALA A 260 6.95 -13.27 18.40
CA ALA A 260 6.65 -14.28 19.41
C ALA A 260 5.26 -14.08 20.04
N LEU A 261 4.92 -12.83 20.41
CA LEU A 261 3.62 -12.51 21.01
C LEU A 261 2.45 -12.73 20.03
N VAL A 262 2.66 -12.53 18.73
CA VAL A 262 1.63 -12.74 17.69
C VAL A 262 1.48 -14.22 17.34
N LEU A 263 2.60 -14.95 17.22
CA LEU A 263 2.63 -16.35 16.78
C LEU A 263 2.36 -17.34 17.92
N ASP A 264 2.68 -16.99 19.17
CA ASP A 264 2.38 -17.78 20.36
C ASP A 264 1.70 -16.92 21.45
N PRO A 265 0.44 -16.50 21.24
CA PRO A 265 -0.23 -15.56 22.12
C PRO A 265 -0.60 -16.14 23.50
N ARG A 266 -0.42 -17.45 23.75
CA ARG A 266 -0.92 -18.11 24.97
C ARG A 266 0.02 -19.12 25.61
N GLY A 267 1.16 -19.48 25.02
CA GLY A 267 1.96 -20.59 25.53
C GLY A 267 1.15 -21.88 25.54
N ALA A 268 0.91 -22.46 24.36
CA ALA A 268 0.42 -23.84 24.17
C ALA A 268 -0.96 -24.28 24.74
N ALA A 269 -1.78 -23.44 25.40
CA ALA A 269 -3.03 -23.89 26.06
C ALA A 269 -4.37 -23.38 25.48
N GLY A 270 -4.40 -22.77 24.30
CA GLY A 270 -5.64 -22.27 23.66
C GLY A 270 -5.91 -22.89 22.29
N ALA A 271 -7.11 -22.65 21.73
CA ALA A 271 -7.43 -22.97 20.34
C ALA A 271 -6.31 -22.46 19.42
N GLY A 272 -5.64 -23.39 18.71
CA GLY A 272 -4.49 -23.07 17.88
C GLY A 272 -4.88 -22.15 16.72
N PHE A 273 -4.05 -21.14 16.47
CA PHE A 273 -4.12 -20.35 15.25
C PHE A 273 -3.10 -20.91 14.25
N THR A 274 -3.48 -21.05 12.99
CA THR A 274 -2.58 -21.52 11.93
C THR A 274 -2.18 -20.34 11.06
N GLY A 275 -0.89 -20.03 11.05
CA GLY A 275 -0.30 -19.14 10.04
C GLY A 275 -0.07 -19.88 8.73
N HIS A 276 -0.26 -19.19 7.61
CA HIS A 276 0.04 -19.71 6.28
C HIS A 276 1.12 -18.85 5.63
N VAL A 277 2.15 -19.48 5.08
CA VAL A 277 3.22 -18.81 4.33
C VAL A 277 3.42 -19.59 3.04
N THR A 278 3.37 -18.89 1.91
CA THR A 278 3.62 -19.46 0.58
C THR A 278 5.06 -19.16 0.17
N VAL A 279 5.87 -20.21 -0.02
CA VAL A 279 7.24 -20.06 -0.52
C VAL A 279 7.31 -20.59 -1.95
N LEU A 280 7.64 -19.71 -2.90
CA LEU A 280 7.93 -20.09 -4.28
C LEU A 280 9.43 -20.26 -4.44
N ALA A 281 9.83 -21.47 -4.82
CA ALA A 281 11.23 -21.87 -4.97
C ALA A 281 11.50 -22.39 -6.39
N PRO A 282 11.78 -21.50 -7.37
CA PRO A 282 12.16 -21.94 -8.71
C PRO A 282 13.40 -22.83 -8.64
N LEU A 283 13.42 -23.93 -9.41
CA LEU A 283 14.54 -24.89 -9.42
C LEU A 283 15.93 -24.24 -9.60
N PRO A 284 16.12 -23.20 -10.45
CA PRO A 284 17.41 -22.53 -10.55
C PRO A 284 17.89 -21.90 -9.24
N ALA A 285 16.98 -21.40 -8.40
CA ALA A 285 17.30 -20.77 -7.12
C ALA A 285 17.68 -21.78 -6.01
N LEU A 286 17.38 -23.07 -6.22
CA LEU A 286 17.73 -24.17 -5.31
C LEU A 286 19.11 -24.78 -5.60
N ARG A 287 19.68 -24.52 -6.78
CA ARG A 287 20.99 -25.05 -7.15
C ARG A 287 22.09 -24.34 -6.36
N SER A 288 23.05 -25.11 -5.84
CA SER A 288 24.21 -24.53 -5.18
C SER A 288 25.05 -23.74 -6.19
N PRO A 289 25.56 -22.54 -5.84
CA PRO A 289 26.50 -21.83 -6.70
C PRO A 289 27.76 -22.70 -6.84
N GLY A 290 27.91 -23.35 -7.99
CA GLY A 290 29.04 -24.24 -8.30
C GLY A 290 28.70 -25.58 -8.95
N ALA A 291 27.44 -26.03 -8.92
CA ALA A 291 27.02 -27.26 -9.59
C ALA A 291 26.52 -26.96 -11.02
N GLY A 292 27.46 -26.85 -11.97
CA GLY A 292 27.15 -26.83 -13.41
C GLY A 292 27.36 -25.48 -14.10
N ALA A 293 28.61 -25.02 -14.17
CA ALA A 293 29.02 -24.06 -15.19
C ALA A 293 29.09 -24.76 -16.57
N GLY A 294 27.93 -25.03 -17.15
CA GLY A 294 27.77 -25.38 -18.56
C GLY A 294 26.95 -24.28 -19.21
N ALA A 295 27.61 -23.30 -19.80
CA ALA A 295 26.98 -22.12 -20.38
C ALA A 295 26.12 -22.50 -21.60
N THR A 296 24.87 -22.05 -21.59
CA THR A 296 24.23 -21.54 -22.82
C THR A 296 23.66 -20.17 -22.48
N GLY A 297 24.32 -19.14 -23.03
CA GLY A 297 23.82 -17.78 -23.02
C GLY A 297 22.50 -17.70 -23.76
N GLY A 298 21.43 -17.44 -23.03
CA GLY A 298 20.20 -16.86 -23.52
C GLY A 298 19.77 -15.82 -22.49
N MET A 299 19.67 -14.55 -22.89
CA MET A 299 18.99 -13.54 -22.09
C MET A 299 17.56 -13.98 -21.87
N SER A 300 17.31 -14.63 -20.75
CA SER A 300 16.02 -14.87 -20.14
C SER A 300 16.31 -15.07 -18.66
N GLU A 301 16.65 -13.98 -17.98
CA GLU A 301 16.52 -14.00 -16.52
C GLU A 301 15.07 -14.40 -16.23
N PRO A 302 14.81 -15.41 -15.40
CA PRO A 302 13.44 -15.76 -15.04
C PRO A 302 12.78 -14.51 -14.45
N GLU A 303 11.69 -14.03 -15.06
CA GLU A 303 10.93 -12.85 -14.61
C GLU A 303 10.42 -12.98 -13.16
N SER A 304 10.52 -14.17 -12.56
CA SER A 304 10.16 -14.42 -11.16
C SER A 304 11.26 -15.22 -10.46
N GLY A 305 12.13 -14.51 -9.73
CA GLY A 305 13.03 -15.11 -8.74
C GLY A 305 12.25 -15.76 -7.58
N PRO A 306 12.94 -16.35 -6.59
CA PRO A 306 12.26 -16.97 -5.45
C PRO A 306 11.45 -15.93 -4.66
N THR A 307 10.27 -16.33 -4.16
CA THR A 307 9.37 -15.40 -3.45
C THR A 307 8.79 -15.99 -2.17
N VAL A 308 8.41 -15.11 -1.24
CA VAL A 308 7.61 -15.43 -0.05
C VAL A 308 6.34 -14.58 -0.09
N ASP A 309 5.18 -15.24 -0.18
CA ASP A 309 3.87 -14.62 -0.39
C ASP A 309 3.86 -13.61 -1.55
N GLY A 310 4.56 -13.95 -2.65
CA GLY A 310 4.68 -13.12 -3.84
C GLY A 310 5.79 -12.05 -3.79
N HIS A 311 6.50 -11.92 -2.67
CA HIS A 311 7.58 -10.93 -2.52
C HIS A 311 8.94 -11.53 -2.85
N PRO A 312 9.75 -10.89 -3.72
CA PRO A 312 11.04 -11.43 -4.13
C PRO A 312 12.02 -11.50 -2.96
N ILE A 313 12.69 -12.64 -2.83
CA ILE A 313 13.79 -12.88 -1.90
C ILE A 313 15.04 -13.32 -2.68
N THR A 314 16.19 -13.36 -2.02
CA THR A 314 17.42 -13.88 -2.65
C THR A 314 17.43 -15.41 -2.63
N ALA A 315 18.16 -16.03 -3.56
CA ALA A 315 18.40 -17.49 -3.55
C ALA A 315 19.17 -17.96 -2.30
N GLY A 316 19.96 -17.08 -1.67
CA GLY A 316 20.59 -17.36 -0.37
C GLY A 316 19.56 -17.44 0.75
N HIS A 317 18.70 -16.43 0.85
CA HIS A 317 17.60 -16.37 1.83
C HIS A 317 16.65 -17.56 1.67
N LEU A 318 16.29 -17.93 0.43
CA LEU A 318 15.46 -19.11 0.18
C LEU A 318 16.08 -20.38 0.77
N ARG A 319 17.39 -20.60 0.57
CA ARG A 319 18.08 -21.80 1.07
C ARG A 319 18.16 -21.82 2.59
N GLU A 320 18.41 -20.69 3.22
CA GLU A 320 18.38 -20.55 4.68
C GLU A 320 16.98 -20.86 5.23
N LEU A 321 15.95 -20.27 4.63
CA LEU A 321 14.55 -20.50 4.98
C LEU A 321 14.17 -21.99 4.84
N LEU A 322 14.53 -22.62 3.72
CA LEU A 322 14.28 -24.05 3.51
C LEU A 322 15.05 -24.95 4.47
N THR A 323 16.25 -24.54 4.89
CA THR A 323 17.03 -25.26 5.91
C THR A 323 16.36 -25.16 7.27
N GLN A 324 15.89 -23.98 7.66
CA GLN A 324 15.15 -23.76 8.91
C GLN A 324 13.83 -24.56 8.89
N ILE A 325 13.07 -24.50 7.79
CA ILE A 325 11.85 -25.30 7.56
C ILE A 325 12.14 -26.80 7.66
N GLY A 326 13.21 -27.29 7.03
CA GLY A 326 13.61 -28.70 7.07
C GLY A 326 14.01 -29.17 8.47
N ALA A 327 14.74 -28.35 9.23
CA ALA A 327 15.16 -28.64 10.61
C ALA A 327 13.96 -28.76 11.58
N LEU A 328 12.83 -28.10 11.27
CA LEU A 328 11.61 -28.14 12.06
C LEU A 328 10.78 -29.42 11.86
N GLY A 329 11.15 -30.30 10.92
CA GLY A 329 10.42 -31.56 10.69
C GLY A 329 8.94 -31.34 10.36
N LEU A 330 8.63 -30.27 9.63
CA LEU A 330 7.27 -29.76 9.47
C LEU A 330 6.32 -30.85 8.98
N GLN A 331 5.23 -31.01 9.73
CA GLN A 331 4.07 -31.79 9.30
C GLN A 331 2.91 -30.83 9.02
N ALA A 332 1.99 -31.24 8.15
CA ALA A 332 0.75 -30.49 7.97
C ALA A 332 0.06 -30.37 9.34
N PRO A 333 -0.24 -29.15 9.82
CA PRO A 333 -0.92 -28.99 11.10
C PRO A 333 -2.35 -29.56 11.02
N PRO A 334 -2.97 -29.97 12.15
CA PRO A 334 -4.35 -30.41 12.17
C PRO A 334 -5.28 -29.35 11.53
N GLY A 335 -5.91 -29.67 10.40
CA GLY A 335 -6.77 -28.75 9.65
C GLY A 335 -6.06 -27.77 8.72
N GLY A 336 -4.72 -27.83 8.60
CA GLY A 336 -3.95 -27.09 7.61
C GLY A 336 -3.35 -27.99 6.53
N SER A 337 -2.77 -27.39 5.49
CA SER A 337 -2.08 -28.11 4.42
C SER A 337 -0.69 -27.56 4.21
N MET A 338 0.22 -28.43 3.78
CA MET A 338 1.57 -28.07 3.36
C MET A 338 1.80 -28.68 1.99
N ALA A 339 2.02 -27.83 0.99
CA ALA A 339 2.21 -28.23 -0.39
C ALA A 339 3.47 -27.58 -0.97
N VAL A 340 4.18 -28.34 -1.79
CA VAL A 340 5.33 -27.90 -2.58
C VAL A 340 4.87 -27.80 -4.02
N ALA A 341 4.96 -26.60 -4.58
CA ALA A 341 4.75 -26.36 -6.00
C ALA A 341 6.09 -26.45 -6.73
N VAL A 342 6.18 -27.31 -7.74
CA VAL A 342 7.32 -27.39 -8.65
C VAL A 342 6.97 -26.59 -9.89
N THR A 343 7.78 -25.58 -10.22
CA THR A 343 7.59 -24.75 -11.41
C THR A 343 8.75 -24.91 -12.38
N ASP A 344 8.52 -24.60 -13.65
CA ASP A 344 9.58 -24.46 -14.64
C ASP A 344 10.35 -23.13 -14.45
N GLU A 345 11.32 -22.90 -15.33
CA GLU A 345 12.13 -21.69 -15.40
C GLU A 345 11.33 -20.42 -15.79
N ARG A 346 10.09 -20.56 -16.25
CA ARG A 346 9.17 -19.46 -16.57
C ARG A 346 8.10 -19.27 -15.50
N GLY A 347 8.19 -19.99 -14.38
CA GLY A 347 7.21 -19.94 -13.28
C GLY A 347 5.93 -20.72 -13.55
N ALA A 348 5.82 -21.50 -14.64
CA ALA A 348 4.65 -22.32 -14.89
C ALA A 348 4.62 -23.53 -13.95
N LEU A 349 3.48 -23.79 -13.32
CA LEU A 349 3.30 -24.92 -12.40
C LEU A 349 3.39 -26.26 -13.13
N LEU A 350 4.42 -27.04 -12.80
CA LEU A 350 4.67 -28.38 -13.34
C LEU A 350 4.03 -29.48 -12.50
N ALA A 351 4.08 -29.36 -11.17
CA ALA A 351 3.51 -30.34 -10.25
C ALA A 351 3.26 -29.73 -8.87
N THR A 352 2.38 -30.36 -8.08
CA THR A 352 2.22 -30.09 -6.64
C THR A 352 2.35 -31.40 -5.87
N ALA A 353 3.10 -31.40 -4.77
CA ALA A 353 3.25 -32.56 -3.90
C ALA A 353 3.37 -32.12 -2.44
N THR A 354 3.01 -32.99 -1.50
CA THR A 354 3.34 -32.77 -0.09
C THR A 354 4.82 -33.11 0.16
N PRO A 355 5.48 -32.51 1.17
CA PRO A 355 6.84 -32.90 1.55
C PRO A 355 7.00 -34.39 1.87
N ALA A 356 5.96 -35.03 2.42
CA ALA A 356 5.96 -36.47 2.66
C ALA A 356 5.93 -37.31 1.37
N GLU A 357 5.19 -36.85 0.35
CA GLU A 357 5.20 -37.48 -0.98
C GLU A 357 6.56 -37.31 -1.64
N LEU A 358 7.14 -36.11 -1.61
CA LEU A 358 8.49 -35.87 -2.13
C LEU A 358 9.54 -36.74 -1.43
N ALA A 359 9.52 -36.82 -0.10
CA ALA A 359 10.44 -37.67 0.65
C ALA A 359 10.29 -39.14 0.29
N ARG A 360 9.05 -39.63 0.08
CA ARG A 360 8.80 -41.00 -0.38
C ARG A 360 9.29 -41.23 -1.81
N LEU A 361 9.18 -40.24 -2.69
CA LEU A 361 9.65 -40.33 -4.07
C LEU A 361 11.17 -40.29 -4.18
N VAL A 362 11.86 -39.55 -3.30
CA VAL A 362 13.32 -39.57 -3.20
C VAL A 362 13.83 -40.88 -2.60
N ALA A 363 13.09 -41.44 -1.63
CA ALA A 363 13.45 -42.71 -0.99
C ALA A 363 13.10 -43.95 -1.82
N ARG A 364 12.28 -43.80 -2.87
CA ARG A 364 11.91 -44.88 -3.79
C ARG A 364 12.68 -44.70 -5.10
N ASP A 365 13.40 -45.73 -5.49
CA ASP A 365 13.97 -45.79 -6.83
C ASP A 365 12.85 -45.78 -7.89
N CYS A 366 13.22 -45.48 -9.15
CA CYS A 366 12.28 -45.53 -10.26
C CYS A 366 11.53 -46.87 -10.23
N PRO A 367 10.18 -46.88 -10.13
CA PRO A 367 9.42 -48.11 -9.99
C PRO A 367 9.60 -49.04 -11.20
N ASP A 368 9.98 -48.48 -12.35
CA ASP A 368 10.19 -49.21 -13.60
C ASP A 368 11.66 -49.66 -13.80
N HIS A 369 12.64 -48.98 -13.17
CA HIS A 369 14.06 -49.14 -13.53
C HIS A 369 15.05 -49.29 -12.35
N GLY A 370 14.61 -49.14 -11.10
CA GLY A 370 15.43 -49.34 -9.90
C GLY A 370 16.59 -48.33 -9.71
N ALA A 371 17.40 -48.53 -8.66
CA ALA A 371 18.38 -47.56 -8.13
C ALA A 371 19.53 -47.16 -9.07
N GLN A 372 19.77 -47.91 -10.14
CA GLN A 372 20.97 -47.80 -10.98
C GLN A 372 20.70 -47.22 -12.38
N SER A 373 19.56 -46.56 -12.57
CA SER A 373 19.14 -46.06 -13.87
C SER A 373 18.98 -44.54 -13.87
N ASP A 374 19.76 -43.86 -14.74
CA ASP A 374 19.49 -42.47 -15.14
C ASP A 374 18.27 -42.46 -16.08
N CYS A 375 17.09 -42.75 -15.52
CA CYS A 375 15.84 -42.76 -16.25
C CYS A 375 15.18 -41.37 -16.26
N SER A 376 14.46 -41.04 -17.33
CA SER A 376 13.68 -39.81 -17.47
C SER A 376 12.19 -40.01 -17.13
N CYS A 377 11.86 -41.05 -16.35
CA CYS A 377 10.48 -41.36 -16.02
C CYS A 377 9.82 -40.23 -15.21
N PRO A 378 8.58 -39.83 -15.52
CA PRO A 378 7.87 -38.80 -14.76
C PRO A 378 7.50 -39.35 -13.38
N VAL A 379 8.18 -38.86 -12.34
CA VAL A 379 7.94 -39.24 -10.94
C VAL A 379 6.81 -38.41 -10.30
N LEU A 380 6.55 -37.23 -10.86
CA LEU A 380 5.44 -36.35 -10.53
C LEU A 380 4.77 -35.89 -11.83
N ALA A 381 3.44 -35.84 -11.84
CA ALA A 381 2.66 -35.36 -12.96
C ALA A 381 1.97 -34.04 -12.61
N MET A 382 1.68 -33.25 -13.64
CA MET A 382 0.85 -32.06 -13.51
C MET A 382 -0.51 -32.43 -12.89
N PRO A 383 -0.96 -31.73 -11.84
CA PRO A 383 -2.27 -31.99 -11.26
C PRO A 383 -3.34 -31.83 -12.36
N PRO A 384 -4.40 -32.66 -12.37
CA PRO A 384 -5.48 -32.49 -13.32
C PRO A 384 -6.02 -31.07 -13.20
N ARG A 385 -6.27 -30.39 -14.33
CA ARG A 385 -6.82 -29.02 -14.35
C ARG A 385 -8.03 -28.98 -13.44
N GLY A 386 -7.89 -28.34 -12.28
CA GLY A 386 -8.94 -28.30 -11.27
C GLY A 386 -10.21 -27.70 -11.86
N GLY A 387 -11.28 -28.49 -11.89
CA GLY A 387 -12.62 -27.93 -11.91
C GLY A 387 -12.76 -26.98 -10.72
N ARG A 388 -13.48 -25.87 -10.93
CA ARG A 388 -13.78 -24.82 -9.94
C ARG A 388 -13.83 -25.39 -8.52
N LEU A 389 -13.10 -24.75 -7.59
CA LEU A 389 -13.20 -24.98 -6.16
C LEU A 389 -14.69 -25.03 -5.77
N ARG A 390 -15.22 -26.24 -5.57
CA ARG A 390 -16.53 -26.41 -4.93
C ARG A 390 -16.27 -26.20 -3.45
N PRO A 391 -16.94 -25.25 -2.78
CA PRO A 391 -16.84 -25.13 -1.34
C PRO A 391 -17.28 -26.46 -0.73
N ASP A 392 -16.41 -27.03 0.09
CA ASP A 392 -16.63 -28.31 0.74
C ASP A 392 -17.85 -28.17 1.68
N SER A 393 -18.90 -28.94 1.41
CA SER A 393 -20.17 -28.90 2.13
C SER A 393 -20.08 -29.63 3.47
N ARG A 394 -19.17 -29.18 4.35
CA ARG A 394 -19.00 -29.71 5.71
C ARG A 394 -18.87 -28.66 6.81
N THR A 395 -19.33 -27.44 6.56
CA THR A 395 -19.75 -26.51 7.63
C THR A 395 -21.27 -26.45 7.66
N GLY A 396 -21.87 -27.04 8.69
CA GLY A 396 -23.30 -26.87 8.99
C GLY A 396 -23.66 -25.40 9.21
N PRO A 397 -24.93 -25.01 9.00
CA PRO A 397 -25.34 -23.62 9.06
C PRO A 397 -25.26 -23.11 10.51
N VAL A 398 -24.48 -22.04 10.72
CA VAL A 398 -24.64 -21.18 11.90
C VAL A 398 -25.80 -20.24 11.58
N HIS A 399 -26.94 -20.47 12.24
CA HIS A 399 -28.07 -19.55 12.22
C HIS A 399 -27.67 -18.19 12.80
N PRO A 400 -28.09 -17.06 12.21
CA PRO A 400 -28.10 -15.78 12.89
C PRO A 400 -29.27 -15.77 13.88
N ALA A 401 -28.99 -15.62 15.17
CA ALA A 401 -30.00 -15.21 16.14
C ALA A 401 -30.14 -13.69 16.09
N ALA A 402 -31.41 -13.26 16.18
CA ALA A 402 -31.91 -11.89 16.14
C ALA A 402 -31.36 -10.97 17.23
#